data_AF-A0A963LKU2-F1
#
_entry.id   AF-A0A963LKU2-F1
#
_cell.length_a   1.000
_cell.length_b   1.000
_cell.length_c   1.000
_cell.angle_alpha   90.00
_cell.angle_beta   90.00
_cell.angle_gamma   90.00
#
_symmetry.space_group_name_H-M   'P 1'
#
loop_
_entity.id
_entity.type
_entity.pdbx_description
1 polymer ?
#
loop_
_entity_poly.entity_id
_entity_poly.type
_entity_poly.pdbx_seq_one_letter_code
_entity_poly.pdbx_strand_id
1 'polypeptide(L)'
;GELAARCPRIHSDGRTFAYELWPAPEGGSVIRVTQNDVRAIQLGKAALYAGVRLLMERMGIDKVDKIRLAGAFGSHIDVKYAMVLGMIPDCTLEQVSSAGNAAGTGARIALLDQRARPTIESLVRRIEKIETAVEPRFQEFFVEAMAIPHLTAPYERLRESVTLPERQPVNTESPGRGRRGARREAARAQAAS
;
A
#
# COMPACT_ATOMS: atom_id res chain seq x y z
N GLY A 1 5.28 -5.34 26.07
CA GLY A 1 6.31 -4.71 25.22
C GLY A 1 6.62 -3.35 25.79
N GLU A 2 7.87 -2.89 25.69
CA GLU A 2 8.37 -1.66 26.31
C GLU A 2 7.52 -0.41 25.98
N LEU A 3 6.85 -0.39 24.82
CA LEU A 3 5.98 0.72 24.39
C LEU A 3 4.68 0.84 25.20
N ALA A 4 4.13 -0.25 25.73
CA ALA A 4 2.93 -0.20 26.57
C ALA A 4 3.20 0.55 27.89
N ALA A 5 4.44 0.51 28.38
CA ALA A 5 4.86 1.30 29.54
C ALA A 5 5.03 2.79 29.21
N ARG A 6 5.14 3.16 27.93
CA ARG A 6 5.39 4.54 27.47
C ARG A 6 4.12 5.29 27.07
N CYS A 7 3.00 4.59 26.82
CA CYS A 7 1.75 5.22 26.41
C CYS A 7 0.55 4.53 27.10
N PRO A 8 -0.23 5.25 27.92
CA PRO A 8 -1.36 4.67 28.66
C PRO A 8 -2.51 4.20 27.75
N ARG A 9 -2.53 4.60 26.47
CA ARG A 9 -3.52 4.18 25.47
C ARG A 9 -3.16 2.86 24.78
N ILE A 10 -2.00 2.27 25.07
CA ILE A 10 -1.60 0.99 24.49
C ILE A 10 -1.96 -0.12 25.48
N HIS A 11 -2.86 -0.99 25.06
CA HIS A 11 -3.37 -2.09 25.88
C HIS A 11 -2.98 -3.44 25.26
N SER A 12 -2.84 -4.47 26.09
CA SER A 12 -2.64 -5.84 25.60
C SER A 12 -3.92 -6.35 24.92
N ASP A 13 -3.78 -6.98 23.76
CA ASP A 13 -4.86 -7.62 23.02
C ASP A 13 -4.43 -9.03 22.61
N GLY A 14 -4.74 -10.01 23.46
CA GLY A 14 -4.24 -11.38 23.35
C GLY A 14 -2.71 -11.45 23.34
N ARG A 15 -2.13 -11.92 22.23
CA ARG A 15 -0.66 -11.98 22.01
C ARG A 15 -0.09 -10.71 21.38
N THR A 16 -0.92 -9.68 21.19
CA THR A 16 -0.61 -8.43 20.49
C THR A 16 -0.99 -7.22 21.34
N PHE A 17 -1.01 -6.03 20.72
CA PHE A 17 -1.38 -4.79 21.37
C PHE A 17 -2.46 -4.06 20.55
N ALA A 18 -3.27 -3.27 21.21
CA ALA A 18 -4.22 -2.36 20.58
C ALA A 18 -3.99 -0.93 21.11
N TYR A 19 -4.21 0.05 20.25
CA TYR A 19 -4.16 1.47 20.59
C TYR A 19 -5.58 2.00 20.77
N GLU A 20 -5.92 2.49 21.96
CA GLU A 20 -7.18 3.15 22.23
C GLU A 20 -7.20 4.55 21.60
N LEU A 21 -8.10 4.75 20.64
CA LEU A 21 -8.31 6.03 19.98
C LEU A 21 -9.31 6.89 20.75
N TRP A 22 -10.38 6.26 21.24
CA TRP A 22 -11.44 6.93 21.99
C TRP A 22 -11.98 6.00 23.09
N PRO A 23 -12.04 6.45 24.35
CA PRO A 23 -12.62 5.67 25.44
C PRO A 23 -14.14 5.51 25.21
N ALA A 24 -14.74 4.47 25.78
CA ALA A 24 -16.18 4.30 25.69
C ALA A 24 -16.91 5.44 26.45
N PRO A 25 -17.79 6.22 25.80
CA PRO A 25 -18.76 7.03 26.53
C PRO A 25 -19.78 6.13 27.25
N GLU A 26 -20.57 6.68 28.18
CA GLU A 26 -21.61 5.89 28.85
C GLU A 26 -22.54 5.20 27.83
N GLY A 27 -22.59 3.86 27.89
CA GLY A 27 -23.36 3.03 26.95
C GLY A 27 -22.74 2.85 25.55
N GLY A 28 -21.54 3.39 25.31
CA GLY A 28 -20.82 3.29 24.04
C GLY A 28 -19.81 2.15 23.99
N SER A 29 -19.18 2.00 22.82
CA SER A 29 -18.05 1.09 22.60
C SER A 29 -16.73 1.85 22.55
N VAL A 30 -15.66 1.24 23.07
CA VAL A 30 -14.29 1.75 22.90
C VAL A 30 -13.92 1.71 21.42
N ILE A 31 -13.32 2.79 20.91
CA ILE A 31 -12.72 2.80 19.56
C ILE A 31 -11.24 2.54 19.71
N ARG A 32 -10.76 1.46 19.11
CA ARG A 32 -9.35 1.04 19.17
C ARG A 32 -8.86 0.60 17.80
N VAL A 33 -7.55 0.75 17.59
CA VAL A 33 -6.83 0.23 16.43
C VAL A 33 -6.07 -1.01 16.87
N THR A 34 -6.37 -2.15 16.28
CA THR A 34 -5.73 -3.43 16.56
C THR A 34 -4.56 -3.70 15.62
N GLN A 35 -3.73 -4.69 15.93
CA GLN A 35 -2.68 -5.12 14.99
C GLN A 35 -3.25 -5.70 13.68
N ASN A 36 -4.44 -6.28 13.70
CA ASN A 36 -5.09 -6.74 12.48
C ASN A 36 -5.50 -5.57 11.59
N ASP A 37 -5.94 -4.45 12.18
CA ASP A 37 -6.27 -3.23 11.43
C ASP A 37 -5.02 -2.62 10.79
N VAL A 38 -3.92 -2.53 11.55
CA VAL A 38 -2.60 -2.12 11.02
C VAL A 38 -2.20 -3.02 9.86
N ARG A 39 -2.39 -4.34 10.01
CA ARG A 39 -2.06 -5.30 8.96
C ARG A 39 -2.94 -5.13 7.72
N ALA A 40 -4.24 -4.88 7.90
CA ALA A 40 -5.16 -4.63 6.79
C ALA A 40 -4.75 -3.37 6.00
N ILE A 41 -4.37 -2.30 6.69
CA ILE A 41 -3.86 -1.08 6.06
C ILE A 41 -2.57 -1.37 5.29
N GLN A 42 -1.62 -2.10 5.88
CA GLN A 42 -0.38 -2.50 5.20
C GLN A 42 -0.65 -3.29 3.92
N LEU A 43 -1.56 -4.27 3.96
CA LEU A 43 -1.93 -5.06 2.79
C LEU A 43 -2.56 -4.20 1.69
N GLY A 44 -3.49 -3.33 2.05
CA GLY A 44 -4.18 -2.45 1.09
C GLY A 44 -3.22 -1.46 0.43
N LYS A 45 -2.37 -0.78 1.23
CA LYS A 45 -1.42 0.21 0.71
C LYS A 45 -0.31 -0.44 -0.11
N ALA A 46 0.16 -1.64 0.28
CA ALA A 46 1.16 -2.39 -0.46
C ALA A 46 0.64 -2.83 -1.84
N ALA A 47 -0.62 -3.26 -1.92
CA ALA A 47 -1.25 -3.60 -3.20
C ALA A 47 -1.29 -2.40 -4.16
N LEU A 48 -1.65 -1.21 -3.64
CA LEU A 48 -1.70 0.00 -4.47
C LEU A 48 -0.30 0.39 -4.97
N TYR A 49 0.69 0.45 -4.08
CA TYR A 49 2.06 0.80 -4.44
C TYR A 49 2.65 -0.22 -5.43
N ALA A 50 2.47 -1.52 -5.20
CA ALA A 50 2.98 -2.57 -6.07
C ALA A 50 2.38 -2.49 -7.48
N GLY A 51 1.08 -2.18 -7.57
CA GLY A 51 0.42 -1.96 -8.85
C GLY A 51 1.03 -0.78 -9.61
N VAL A 52 1.23 0.36 -8.93
CA VAL A 52 1.86 1.53 -9.56
C VAL A 52 3.30 1.24 -9.98
N ARG A 53 4.09 0.57 -9.13
CA ARG A 53 5.49 0.25 -9.45
C ARG A 53 5.62 -0.71 -10.63
N LEU A 54 4.73 -1.70 -10.72
CA LEU A 54 4.67 -2.61 -11.86
C LEU A 54 4.39 -1.86 -13.18
N LEU A 55 3.47 -0.88 -13.16
CA LEU A 55 3.19 -0.05 -14.33
C LEU A 55 4.40 0.83 -14.69
N MET A 56 5.02 1.45 -13.71
CA MET A 56 6.23 2.26 -13.93
C MET A 56 7.35 1.44 -14.57
N GLU A 57 7.54 0.21 -14.11
CA GLU A 57 8.51 -0.71 -14.70
C GLU A 57 8.19 -1.09 -16.14
N ARG A 58 6.94 -1.46 -16.43
CA ARG A 58 6.49 -1.75 -17.80
C ARG A 58 6.68 -0.57 -18.74
N MET A 59 6.54 0.65 -18.22
CA MET A 59 6.77 1.89 -18.95
C MET A 59 8.24 2.32 -19.01
N GLY A 60 9.15 1.63 -18.30
CA GLY A 60 10.56 1.99 -18.23
C GLY A 60 10.83 3.32 -17.52
N ILE A 61 10.00 3.69 -16.53
CA ILE A 61 10.12 4.94 -15.78
C ILE A 61 10.41 4.70 -14.29
N ASP A 62 11.17 5.61 -13.70
CA ASP A 62 11.52 5.56 -12.28
C ASP A 62 10.82 6.64 -11.45
N LYS A 63 10.23 7.64 -12.11
CA LYS A 63 9.58 8.78 -11.46
C LYS A 63 8.22 9.06 -12.09
N VAL A 64 7.31 9.58 -11.27
CA VAL A 64 5.99 10.04 -11.70
C VAL A 64 5.91 11.54 -11.47
N ASP A 65 5.58 12.30 -12.51
CA ASP A 65 5.53 13.76 -12.43
C ASP A 65 4.29 14.27 -11.69
N LYS A 66 3.18 13.54 -11.79
CA LYS A 66 1.88 13.96 -11.27
C LYS A 66 1.01 12.77 -10.90
N ILE A 67 0.39 12.85 -9.73
CA ILE A 67 -0.49 11.80 -9.22
C ILE A 67 -1.89 12.39 -9.01
N ARG A 68 -2.90 11.65 -9.45
CA ARG A 68 -4.32 12.02 -9.31
C ARG A 68 -5.07 10.89 -8.63
N LEU A 69 -5.52 11.12 -7.41
CA LEU A 69 -6.24 10.14 -6.60
C LEU A 69 -7.75 10.30 -6.82
N ALA A 70 -8.36 9.32 -7.47
CA ALA A 70 -9.81 9.27 -7.68
C ALA A 70 -10.50 8.38 -6.64
N GLY A 71 -11.83 8.50 -6.55
CA GLY A 71 -12.68 7.69 -5.68
C GLY A 71 -12.79 8.23 -4.26
N ALA A 72 -13.53 7.51 -3.42
CA ALA A 72 -13.83 7.94 -2.05
C ALA A 72 -12.56 8.18 -1.21
N PHE A 73 -11.56 7.30 -1.37
CA PHE A 73 -10.24 7.45 -0.75
C PHE A 73 -9.53 8.71 -1.25
N GLY A 74 -9.44 8.91 -2.57
CA GLY A 74 -8.75 10.06 -3.13
C GLY A 74 -9.38 11.41 -2.80
N SER A 75 -10.68 11.44 -2.42
CA SER A 75 -11.42 12.68 -2.17
C SER A 75 -11.13 13.32 -0.81
N HIS A 76 -10.76 12.52 0.20
CA HIS A 76 -10.60 12.98 1.58
C HIS A 76 -9.22 12.65 2.18
N ILE A 77 -8.37 11.96 1.42
CA ILE A 77 -7.05 11.59 1.93
C ILE A 77 -6.10 12.78 1.88
N ASP A 78 -5.42 13.01 2.99
CA ASP A 78 -4.30 13.92 3.04
C ASP A 78 -3.11 13.29 2.29
N VAL A 79 -2.67 14.00 1.25
CA VAL A 79 -1.60 13.60 0.35
C VAL A 79 -0.30 13.31 1.09
N LYS A 80 0.05 14.16 2.06
CA LYS A 80 1.29 14.03 2.82
C LYS A 80 1.25 12.74 3.62
N TYR A 81 0.16 12.47 4.33
CA TYR A 81 0.02 11.24 5.11
C TYR A 81 -0.11 9.99 4.24
N ALA A 82 -0.73 10.07 3.06
CA ALA A 82 -0.77 8.98 2.09
C ALA A 82 0.64 8.57 1.63
N MET A 83 1.51 9.56 1.39
CA MET A 83 2.89 9.33 1.00
C MET A 83 3.75 8.83 2.18
N VAL A 84 3.55 9.36 3.39
CA VAL A 84 4.18 8.84 4.62
C VAL A 84 3.81 7.37 4.87
N LEU A 85 2.55 7.00 4.61
CA LEU A 85 2.10 5.61 4.70
C LEU A 85 2.76 4.73 3.61
N GLY A 86 3.24 5.34 2.54
CA GLY A 86 3.80 4.67 1.36
C GLY A 86 2.73 4.04 0.48
N MET A 87 1.58 4.70 0.37
CA MET A 87 0.46 4.27 -0.46
C MET A 87 0.69 4.58 -1.95
N ILE A 88 1.51 5.61 -2.24
CA ILE A 88 1.84 6.11 -3.58
C ILE A 88 3.36 6.28 -3.71
N PRO A 89 3.93 6.23 -4.93
CA PRO A 89 5.34 6.52 -5.14
C PRO A 89 5.69 7.96 -4.76
N ASP A 90 6.98 8.17 -4.51
CA ASP A 90 7.54 9.47 -4.14
C ASP A 90 7.32 10.49 -5.28
N CYS A 91 6.76 11.64 -4.92
CA CYS A 91 6.40 12.72 -5.82
C CYS A 91 6.40 14.02 -5.02
N THR A 92 6.60 15.17 -5.66
CA THR A 92 6.45 16.45 -4.96
C THR A 92 5.00 16.62 -4.52
N LEU A 93 4.76 17.04 -3.27
CA LEU A 93 3.42 17.05 -2.68
C LEU A 93 2.42 17.90 -3.49
N GLU A 94 2.88 19.00 -4.10
CA GLU A 94 2.06 19.90 -4.93
C GLU A 94 1.60 19.23 -6.23
N GLN A 95 2.28 18.16 -6.66
CA GLN A 95 1.91 17.41 -7.86
C GLN A 95 0.95 16.26 -7.58
N VAL A 96 0.60 16.01 -6.33
CA VAL A 96 -0.41 15.02 -5.96
C VAL A 96 -1.69 15.75 -5.61
N SER A 97 -2.80 15.38 -6.26
CA SER A 97 -4.11 15.97 -5.95
C SER A 97 -5.23 14.96 -6.04
N SER A 98 -6.36 15.30 -5.43
CA SER A 98 -7.60 14.58 -5.64
C SER A 98 -8.15 14.82 -7.04
N ALA A 99 -8.73 13.79 -7.65
CA ALA A 99 -9.59 13.86 -8.82
C ALA A 99 -11.08 13.66 -8.46
N GLY A 100 -11.41 13.52 -7.18
CA GLY A 100 -12.77 13.29 -6.69
C GLY A 100 -13.39 12.01 -7.26
N ASN A 101 -14.72 12.03 -7.44
CA ASN A 101 -15.44 10.96 -8.12
C ASN A 101 -15.28 11.08 -9.65
N ALA A 102 -14.13 10.62 -10.16
CA ALA A 102 -13.82 10.63 -11.59
C ALA A 102 -14.82 9.80 -12.41
N ALA A 103 -15.30 8.67 -11.89
CA ALA A 103 -16.27 7.82 -12.57
C ALA A 103 -17.62 8.54 -12.76
N GLY A 104 -18.14 9.16 -11.70
CA GLY A 104 -19.37 9.96 -11.78
C GLY A 104 -19.22 11.19 -12.69
N THR A 105 -18.05 11.83 -12.66
CA THR A 105 -17.73 12.94 -13.56
C THR A 105 -17.73 12.48 -15.03
N GLY A 106 -17.10 11.34 -15.33
CA GLY A 106 -17.11 10.75 -16.67
C GLY A 106 -18.50 10.36 -17.15
N ALA A 107 -19.33 9.78 -16.27
CA ALA A 107 -20.72 9.44 -16.59
C ALA A 107 -21.55 10.69 -16.94
N ARG A 108 -21.38 11.79 -16.18
CA ARG A 108 -22.03 13.07 -16.47
C ARG A 108 -21.59 13.65 -17.82
N ILE A 109 -20.29 13.57 -18.15
CA ILE A 109 -19.76 14.01 -19.44
C ILE A 109 -20.42 13.21 -20.57
N ALA A 110 -20.43 11.87 -20.48
CA ALA A 110 -21.03 11.01 -21.50
C ALA A 110 -22.55 11.25 -21.65
N LEU A 111 -23.25 11.59 -20.57
CA LEU A 111 -24.68 11.88 -20.58
C LEU A 111 -24.99 13.21 -21.28
N LEU A 112 -24.27 14.28 -20.92
CA LEU A 112 -24.56 15.65 -21.35
C LEU A 112 -23.89 16.05 -22.67
N ASP A 113 -22.78 15.39 -23.05
CA ASP A 113 -22.03 15.68 -24.26
C ASP A 113 -21.96 14.44 -25.18
N GLN A 114 -22.79 14.43 -26.22
CA GLN A 114 -22.80 13.37 -27.22
C GLN A 114 -21.49 13.31 -28.03
N ARG A 115 -20.80 14.44 -28.21
CA ARG A 115 -19.53 14.52 -28.96
C ARG A 115 -18.36 13.94 -28.18
N ALA A 116 -18.46 13.87 -26.84
CA ALA A 116 -17.46 13.23 -26.00
C ALA A 116 -17.48 11.69 -26.10
N ARG A 117 -18.62 11.08 -26.47
CA ARG A 117 -18.78 9.61 -26.47
C ARG A 117 -17.80 8.89 -27.42
N PRO A 118 -17.63 9.31 -28.69
CA PRO A 118 -16.66 8.67 -29.58
C PRO A 118 -15.21 8.77 -29.06
N THR A 119 -14.86 9.88 -28.40
CA THR A 119 -13.55 10.05 -27.77
C THR A 119 -13.37 9.06 -26.61
N ILE A 120 -14.36 8.93 -25.73
CA ILE A 120 -14.32 7.97 -24.62
C ILE A 120 -14.21 6.54 -25.14
N GLU A 121 -15.01 6.15 -26.13
CA GLU A 121 -14.96 4.82 -26.75
C GLU A 121 -13.59 4.52 -27.37
N SER A 122 -13.03 5.49 -28.09
CA SER A 122 -11.70 5.36 -28.71
C SER A 122 -10.59 5.24 -27.66
N LEU A 123 -10.70 5.97 -26.55
CA LEU A 123 -9.76 5.86 -25.43
C LEU A 123 -9.82 4.48 -24.77
N VAL A 124 -11.01 3.96 -24.49
CA VAL A 124 -11.18 2.64 -23.86
C VAL A 124 -10.52 1.54 -24.69
N ARG A 125 -10.61 1.60 -26.02
CA ARG A 125 -9.97 0.63 -26.92
C ARG A 125 -8.44 0.66 -26.89
N ARG A 126 -7.83 1.73 -26.37
CA ARG A 126 -6.38 1.89 -26.26
C ARG A 126 -5.83 1.53 -24.88
N ILE A 127 -6.70 1.20 -23.93
CA ILE A 127 -6.26 0.81 -22.57
C ILE A 127 -5.72 -0.60 -22.63
N GLU A 128 -4.45 -0.75 -22.24
CA GLU A 128 -3.83 -2.05 -22.00
C GLU A 128 -4.07 -2.48 -20.55
N LYS A 129 -4.63 -3.68 -20.36
CA LYS A 129 -4.85 -4.27 -19.04
C LYS A 129 -3.62 -5.08 -18.65
N ILE A 130 -3.01 -4.74 -17.51
CA ILE A 130 -1.96 -5.54 -16.88
C ILE A 130 -2.58 -6.37 -15.75
N GLU A 131 -2.45 -7.69 -15.84
CA GLU A 131 -2.95 -8.62 -14.82
C GLU A 131 -1.92 -8.87 -13.73
N THR A 132 -2.05 -8.20 -12.60
CA THR A 132 -1.10 -8.30 -11.47
C THR A 132 -0.93 -9.72 -10.91
N ALA A 133 -1.96 -10.57 -11.00
CA ALA A 133 -1.95 -11.91 -10.43
C ALA A 133 -0.96 -12.88 -11.10
N VAL A 134 -0.59 -12.63 -12.36
CA VAL A 134 0.36 -13.45 -13.12
C VAL A 134 1.75 -12.85 -13.21
N GLU A 135 1.96 -11.64 -12.68
CA GLU A 135 3.21 -10.91 -12.78
C GLU A 135 4.13 -11.26 -11.60
N PRO A 136 5.25 -11.98 -11.81
CA PRO A 136 6.11 -12.44 -10.71
C PRO A 136 6.63 -11.28 -9.85
N ARG A 137 6.92 -10.14 -10.50
CA ARG A 137 7.46 -8.95 -9.86
C ARG A 137 6.46 -8.21 -8.99
N PHE A 138 5.16 -8.42 -9.19
CA PHE A 138 4.13 -7.83 -8.34
C PHE A 138 4.30 -8.27 -6.87
N GLN A 139 4.59 -9.56 -6.64
CA GLN A 139 4.79 -10.07 -5.29
C GLN A 139 6.03 -9.46 -4.62
N GLU A 140 7.11 -9.26 -5.37
CA GLU A 140 8.33 -8.61 -4.88
C GLU A 140 8.04 -7.17 -4.44
N PHE A 141 7.43 -6.37 -5.31
CA PHE A 141 7.05 -4.99 -4.98
C PHE A 141 6.06 -4.93 -3.81
N PHE A 142 5.13 -5.89 -3.73
CA PHE A 142 4.19 -5.97 -2.63
C PHE A 142 4.89 -6.19 -1.28
N VAL A 143 5.85 -7.11 -1.21
CA VAL A 143 6.59 -7.39 0.02
C VAL A 143 7.41 -6.18 0.46
N GLU A 144 8.12 -5.53 -0.46
CA GLU A 144 8.88 -4.32 -0.16
C GLU A 144 7.98 -3.17 0.31
N ALA A 145 6.78 -3.07 -0.27
CA ALA A 145 5.78 -2.09 0.10
C ALA A 145 5.02 -2.42 1.40
N MET A 146 5.32 -3.51 2.11
CA MET A 146 4.70 -3.77 3.42
C MET A 146 5.28 -2.90 4.54
N ALA A 147 6.54 -2.47 4.43
CA ALA A 147 7.16 -1.55 5.37
C ALA A 147 6.61 -0.13 5.17
N ILE A 148 6.68 0.73 6.19
CA ILE A 148 6.18 2.12 6.13
C ILE A 148 7.37 3.09 6.16
N PRO A 149 7.53 4.01 5.18
CA PRO A 149 6.75 4.09 3.94
C PRO A 149 7.02 2.92 3.00
N HIS A 150 8.26 2.42 2.95
CA HIS A 150 8.68 1.32 2.09
C HIS A 150 10.01 0.75 2.57
N LEU A 151 10.33 -0.50 2.19
CA LEU A 151 11.55 -1.18 2.65
C LEU A 151 12.82 -0.57 2.04
N THR A 152 12.82 -0.35 0.72
CA THR A 152 14.01 0.06 -0.06
C THR A 152 13.92 1.48 -0.65
N ALA A 153 12.81 1.84 -1.33
CA ALA A 153 12.63 3.15 -1.99
C ALA A 153 12.88 4.34 -1.03
N PRO A 154 13.69 5.37 -1.38
CA PRO A 154 14.24 6.41 -0.48
C PRO A 154 13.25 7.48 0.02
N TYR A 155 12.20 7.77 -0.77
CA TYR A 155 11.25 8.85 -0.53
C TYR A 155 11.93 10.21 -0.30
N GLU A 156 12.78 10.62 -1.25
CA GLU A 156 13.57 11.86 -1.18
C GLU A 156 12.67 13.09 -1.14
N ARG A 157 11.64 13.16 -1.99
CA ARG A 157 10.70 14.30 -2.04
C ARG A 157 9.91 14.42 -0.75
N LEU A 158 9.48 13.29 -0.20
CA LEU A 158 8.81 13.29 1.09
C LEU A 158 9.73 13.77 2.23
N ARG A 159 11.02 13.40 2.20
CA ARG A 159 12.01 13.82 3.22
C ARG A 159 12.25 15.34 3.23
N GLU A 160 12.06 16.01 2.09
CA GLU A 160 12.10 17.48 2.02
C GLU A 160 10.96 18.11 2.85
N SER A 161 9.85 17.40 3.06
CA SER A 161 8.64 17.90 3.74
C SER A 161 8.36 17.27 5.11
N VAL A 162 9.00 16.13 5.43
CA VAL A 162 8.75 15.33 6.64
C VAL A 162 10.05 14.74 7.18
N THR A 163 10.28 14.90 8.48
CA THR A 163 11.34 14.18 9.19
C THR A 163 10.98 12.70 9.32
N LEU A 164 11.54 11.87 8.44
CA LEU A 164 11.42 10.40 8.52
C LEU A 164 12.53 9.82 9.40
N PRO A 165 12.26 8.70 10.10
CA PRO A 165 13.29 8.01 10.87
C PRO A 165 14.45 7.54 9.98
N GLU A 166 15.62 7.37 10.61
CA GLU A 166 16.77 6.77 9.94
C GLU A 166 16.44 5.35 9.48
N ARG A 167 16.99 4.98 8.33
CA ARG A 167 16.74 3.67 7.75
C ARG A 167 17.69 2.67 8.34
N GLN A 168 17.15 1.55 8.79
CA GLN A 168 17.97 0.40 9.10
C GLN A 168 18.37 -0.28 7.79
N PRO A 169 19.66 -0.62 7.61
CA PRO A 169 20.10 -1.37 6.45
C PRO A 169 19.35 -2.71 6.40
N VAL A 170 18.75 -3.00 5.25
CA VAL A 170 18.07 -4.28 5.01
C VAL A 170 19.15 -5.33 4.77
N ASN A 171 19.39 -6.22 5.73
CA ASN A 171 20.25 -7.38 5.50
C ASN A 171 19.58 -8.28 4.46
N THR A 172 20.07 -8.25 3.22
CA THR A 172 19.62 -9.11 2.12
C THR A 172 20.00 -10.59 2.30
N GLU A 173 20.72 -10.93 3.36
CA GLU A 173 21.04 -12.31 3.75
C GLU A 173 19.95 -12.89 4.66
N SER A 174 18.78 -13.21 4.10
CA SER A 174 17.91 -14.23 4.69
C SER A 174 17.93 -15.46 3.79
N PRO A 175 18.41 -16.62 4.28
CA PRO A 175 18.58 -17.79 3.44
C PRO A 175 17.23 -18.24 2.91
N GLY A 176 17.20 -18.46 1.60
CA GLY A 176 16.03 -18.86 0.84
C GLY A 176 15.21 -19.94 1.53
N ARG A 177 13.89 -19.81 1.37
CA ARG A 177 12.82 -20.69 1.85
C ARG A 177 12.85 -22.08 1.19
N GLY A 178 14.03 -22.65 0.94
CA GLY A 178 14.26 -23.97 0.36
C GLY A 178 14.45 -25.11 1.37
N ARG A 179 14.56 -24.82 2.67
CA ARG A 179 14.89 -25.86 3.68
C ARG A 179 13.71 -26.64 4.29
N ARG A 180 12.46 -26.34 3.91
CA ARG A 180 11.27 -27.10 4.39
C ARG A 180 10.88 -28.30 3.51
N GLY A 181 11.34 -28.38 2.26
CA GLY A 181 11.11 -29.53 1.37
C GLY A 181 12.00 -30.73 1.73
N ALA A 182 13.30 -30.49 1.92
CA ALA A 182 14.29 -31.55 2.14
C ALA A 182 14.08 -32.40 3.41
N ARG A 183 13.46 -31.83 4.47
CA ARG A 183 13.14 -32.60 5.69
C ARG A 183 11.97 -33.58 5.52
N ARG A 184 11.06 -33.34 4.57
CA ARG A 184 9.92 -34.25 4.32
C ARG A 184 10.30 -35.44 3.44
N GLU A 185 11.27 -35.29 2.54
CA GLU A 185 11.78 -36.41 1.74
C GLU A 185 12.71 -37.32 2.55
N ALA A 186 13.61 -36.75 3.37
CA ALA A 186 14.48 -37.55 4.25
C ALA A 186 13.68 -38.40 5.26
N ALA A 187 12.56 -37.87 5.79
CA ALA A 187 11.68 -38.60 6.70
C ALA A 187 10.87 -39.71 6.00
N ARG A 188 10.61 -39.60 4.69
CA ARG A 188 9.95 -40.66 3.91
C ARG A 188 10.92 -41.78 3.50
N ALA A 189 12.18 -41.46 3.24
CA ALA A 189 13.20 -42.45 2.91
C ALA A 189 13.58 -43.33 4.11
N GLN A 190 13.56 -42.79 5.34
CA GLN A 190 13.86 -43.56 6.56
C GLN A 190 12.71 -44.43 7.06
N ALA A 191 11.47 -44.22 6.58
CA ALA A 191 10.31 -45.04 6.94
C ALA A 191 10.05 -46.18 5.92
N ALA A 192 10.87 -46.27 4.87
CA ALA A 192 10.75 -47.26 3.79
C ALA A 192 11.94 -48.26 3.74
N SER A 193 12.75 -48.30 4.81
CA SER A 193 13.77 -49.33 5.06
C SER A 193 13.48 -50.01 6.39
#